data_AF-A0A662A4I5-F1
#
_entry.id   AF-A0A662A4I5-F1
#
_cell.length_a   1.000
_cell.length_b   1.000
_cell.length_c   1.000
_cell.angle_alpha   90.00
_cell.angle_beta   90.00
_cell.angle_gamma   90.00
#
_symmetry.space_group_name_H-M   'P 1'
#
loop_
_entity.id
_entity.type
_entity.pdbx_description
1 polymer ?
#
loop_
_entity_poly.entity_id
_entity_poly.type
_entity_poly.pdbx_seq_one_letter_code
_entity_poly.pdbx_strand_id
1 'polypeptide(L)'
;PIILGGSQDLSFANYRAYESLGQIINIVGVDSIFDLGKAEQKMDSHSYLSKIILHQPNFLFNYTNIGYQSYFIDPEAIELMDSLYFDVYRLGKIREDLSEAEPLMRNADMVTVDVSSVRHSDAPGNKGVSPNGFYGEEVCQIVRYAGLSDKLTSIGFYETNPKYDQNGQTSHLVAQMIWYFIEGFYSRKQDHPYKDQEAYIKYTVSIKDHKDQIIFYKSKKSDRWWMDVPVKTNFRSIYERHHLVPCSYSDYEVACKDDIPDRWWQAYQKLM
;
A
#
# COMPACT_ATOMS: atom_id res chain seq x y z
N PRO A 1 6.53 14.07 2.26
CA PRO A 1 7.96 14.24 1.91
C PRO A 1 8.40 13.11 0.95
N ILE A 2 9.50 13.33 0.22
CA ILE A 2 10.22 12.25 -0.48
C ILE A 2 11.47 11.96 0.36
N ILE A 3 11.57 10.73 0.88
CA ILE A 3 12.64 10.31 1.77
C ILE A 3 13.62 9.45 0.97
N LEU A 4 14.89 9.84 0.98
CA LEU A 4 15.99 9.00 0.50
C LEU A 4 16.62 8.35 1.73
N GLY A 5 16.34 7.07 1.92
CA GLY A 5 16.81 6.32 3.06
C GLY A 5 18.23 5.79 2.88
N GLY A 6 18.70 5.13 3.94
CA GLY A 6 19.71 4.08 3.85
C GLY A 6 18.96 2.77 4.02
N SER A 7 18.95 2.24 5.24
CA SER A 7 18.19 1.05 5.59
C SER A 7 16.70 1.32 5.82
N GLN A 8 15.87 0.29 5.63
CA GLN A 8 14.41 0.40 5.68
C GLN A 8 13.83 0.69 7.07
N ASP A 9 14.58 0.46 8.14
CA ASP A 9 14.16 0.75 9.52
C ASP A 9 13.86 2.22 9.79
N LEU A 10 14.39 3.13 8.96
CA LEU A 10 14.03 4.55 8.97
C LEU A 10 12.53 4.78 8.72
N SER A 11 11.81 3.81 8.13
CA SER A 11 10.36 3.82 8.01
C SER A 11 9.66 3.94 9.38
N PHE A 12 10.25 3.36 10.44
CA PHE A 12 9.72 3.52 11.80
C PHE A 12 9.73 4.99 12.24
N ALA A 13 10.78 5.75 11.94
CA ALA A 13 10.84 7.17 12.27
C ALA A 13 9.80 7.99 11.50
N ASN A 14 9.53 7.63 10.24
CA ASN A 14 8.46 8.26 9.46
C ASN A 14 7.07 7.94 10.05
N TYR A 15 6.81 6.69 10.43
CA TYR A 15 5.59 6.30 11.15
C TYR A 15 5.40 7.09 12.45
N ARG A 16 6.46 7.23 13.26
CA ARG A 16 6.46 8.04 14.49
C ARG A 16 6.13 9.52 14.25
N ALA A 17 6.39 10.05 13.06
CA ALA A 17 5.97 11.40 12.70
C ALA A 17 4.43 11.49 12.59
N TYR A 18 3.76 10.48 12.04
CA TYR A 18 2.29 10.44 11.99
C TYR A 18 1.65 10.32 13.38
N GLU A 19 2.25 9.55 14.28
CA GLU A 19 1.85 9.52 15.70
C GLU A 19 1.93 10.91 16.33
N SER A 20 2.99 11.68 16.06
CA SER A 20 3.12 13.05 16.57
C SER A 20 2.03 13.99 16.04
N LEU A 21 1.45 13.66 14.88
CA LEU A 21 0.29 14.35 14.29
C LEU A 21 -1.05 13.80 14.79
N GLY A 22 -1.05 12.74 15.59
CA GLY A 22 -2.25 12.02 16.02
C GLY A 22 -3.00 11.35 14.87
N GLN A 23 -2.33 11.09 13.75
CA GLN A 23 -2.96 10.58 12.54
C GLN A 23 -2.80 9.06 12.45
N ILE A 24 -3.93 8.36 12.45
CA ILE A 24 -3.98 6.94 12.08
C ILE A 24 -3.80 6.83 10.56
N ILE A 25 -2.95 5.91 10.11
CA ILE A 25 -2.51 5.82 8.71
C ILE A 25 -2.58 4.41 8.14
N ASN A 26 -2.65 4.38 6.81
CA ASN A 26 -2.34 3.20 6.00
C ASN A 26 -0.90 3.28 5.48
N ILE A 27 -0.16 2.18 5.64
CA ILE A 27 1.19 2.02 5.09
C ILE A 27 1.15 1.02 3.93
N VAL A 28 1.82 1.33 2.83
CA VAL A 28 2.07 0.38 1.74
C VAL A 28 3.57 0.17 1.58
N GLY A 29 4.02 -1.08 1.66
CA GLY A 29 5.39 -1.48 1.37
C GLY A 29 5.50 -2.16 0.00
N VAL A 30 6.39 -1.68 -0.85
CA VAL A 30 6.80 -2.37 -2.08
C VAL A 30 8.09 -3.12 -1.77
N ASP A 31 7.96 -4.42 -1.53
CA ASP A 31 9.02 -5.22 -0.93
C ASP A 31 8.92 -6.70 -1.34
N SER A 32 10.07 -7.37 -1.41
CA SER A 32 10.19 -8.81 -1.61
C SER A 32 9.88 -9.62 -0.34
N ILE A 33 10.00 -9.01 0.84
CA ILE A 33 9.73 -9.59 2.16
C ILE A 33 8.82 -8.69 3.02
N PHE A 34 8.51 -9.10 4.27
CA PHE A 34 7.64 -8.34 5.19
C PHE A 34 8.39 -7.59 6.29
N ASP A 35 9.67 -7.89 6.51
CA ASP A 35 10.48 -7.28 7.58
C ASP A 35 9.87 -7.35 8.99
N LEU A 36 9.28 -8.50 9.33
CA LEU A 36 8.73 -8.74 10.68
C LEU A 36 9.83 -9.07 11.69
N GLY A 37 10.86 -9.83 11.29
CA GLY A 37 11.91 -10.32 12.19
C GLY A 37 11.35 -11.05 13.42
N LYS A 38 12.15 -11.12 14.49
CA LYS A 38 11.72 -11.69 15.78
C LYS A 38 11.31 -10.58 16.75
N ALA A 39 10.23 -10.78 17.50
CA ALA A 39 9.67 -9.75 18.39
C ALA A 39 10.71 -9.14 19.37
N GLU A 40 11.59 -9.97 19.95
CA GLU A 40 12.59 -9.55 20.93
C GLU A 40 13.84 -8.89 20.31
N GLN A 41 14.02 -8.94 18.99
CA GLN A 41 15.23 -8.43 18.38
C GLN A 41 15.26 -6.89 18.38
N LYS A 42 16.47 -6.32 18.41
CA LYS A 42 16.65 -4.89 18.21
C LYS A 42 16.20 -4.54 16.80
N MET A 43 15.51 -3.41 16.66
CA MET A 43 15.01 -2.94 15.36
C MET A 43 16.15 -2.79 14.36
N ASP A 44 15.95 -3.35 13.18
CA ASP A 44 16.78 -3.24 11.98
C ASP A 44 15.87 -3.26 10.74
N SER A 45 16.47 -3.22 9.54
CA SER A 45 15.69 -3.20 8.30
C SER A 45 14.81 -4.41 8.10
N HIS A 46 15.08 -5.53 8.77
CA HIS A 46 14.33 -6.78 8.64
C HIS A 46 13.32 -7.00 9.78
N SER A 47 13.13 -6.02 10.67
CA SER A 47 12.21 -6.11 11.83
C SER A 47 11.42 -4.85 12.15
N TYR A 48 11.55 -3.80 11.36
CA TYR A 48 10.88 -2.54 11.66
C TYR A 48 9.36 -2.69 11.64
N LEU A 49 8.79 -3.56 10.79
CA LEU A 49 7.34 -3.69 10.67
C LEU A 49 6.74 -4.26 11.95
N SER A 50 7.38 -5.25 12.59
CA SER A 50 6.90 -5.77 13.88
C SER A 50 6.96 -4.69 14.97
N LYS A 51 7.94 -3.78 14.93
CA LYS A 51 7.99 -2.64 15.85
C LYS A 51 6.85 -1.65 15.61
N ILE A 52 6.43 -1.42 14.36
CA ILE A 52 5.24 -0.61 14.05
C ILE A 52 3.97 -1.30 14.57
N ILE A 53 3.79 -2.59 14.28
CA ILE A 53 2.59 -3.36 14.66
C ILE A 53 2.43 -3.42 16.19
N LEU A 54 3.52 -3.66 16.92
CA LEU A 54 3.52 -3.77 18.38
C LEU A 54 3.57 -2.40 19.09
N HIS A 55 3.71 -1.30 18.35
CA HIS A 55 3.83 0.03 18.92
C HIS A 55 2.54 0.45 19.65
N GLN A 56 2.69 1.09 20.81
CA GLN A 56 1.56 1.59 21.62
C GLN A 56 1.78 3.06 22.01
N PRO A 57 0.79 3.96 21.78
CA PRO A 57 -0.48 3.70 21.10
C PRO A 57 -0.27 3.40 19.61
N ASN A 58 -1.12 2.54 19.04
CA ASN A 58 -1.00 2.13 17.64
C ASN A 58 -1.72 3.13 16.71
N PHE A 59 -1.00 3.63 15.70
CA PHE A 59 -1.48 4.54 14.65
C PHE A 59 -1.50 3.86 13.27
N LEU A 60 -1.23 2.56 13.18
CA LEU A 60 -1.37 1.77 11.96
C LEU A 60 -2.81 1.24 11.88
N PHE A 61 -3.57 1.69 10.89
CA PHE A 61 -4.88 1.10 10.56
C PHE A 61 -4.74 -0.09 9.63
N ASN A 62 -3.94 0.05 8.58
CA ASN A 62 -3.70 -0.99 7.62
C ASN A 62 -2.25 -0.99 7.14
N TYR A 63 -1.73 -2.20 6.91
CA TYR A 63 -0.51 -2.40 6.14
C TYR A 63 -0.85 -3.20 4.87
N THR A 64 -0.24 -2.81 3.76
CA THR A 64 -0.30 -3.57 2.52
C THR A 64 1.12 -3.85 2.03
N ASN A 65 1.45 -5.12 1.79
CA ASN A 65 2.69 -5.51 1.10
C ASN A 65 2.43 -5.79 -0.37
N ILE A 66 3.26 -5.23 -1.25
CA ILE A 66 3.20 -5.45 -2.71
C ILE A 66 4.52 -6.03 -3.17
N GLY A 67 4.47 -7.23 -3.74
CA GLY A 67 5.63 -7.83 -4.40
C GLY A 67 6.35 -8.92 -3.63
N TYR A 68 5.75 -9.43 -2.53
CA TYR A 68 6.45 -10.44 -1.74
C TYR A 68 6.68 -11.72 -2.55
N GLN A 69 7.73 -12.44 -2.19
CA GLN A 69 8.13 -13.69 -2.83
C GLN A 69 8.10 -14.81 -1.81
N SER A 70 7.24 -15.83 -2.02
CA SER A 70 6.94 -16.85 -1.01
C SER A 70 8.16 -17.63 -0.50
N TYR A 71 9.22 -17.75 -1.30
CA TYR A 71 10.44 -18.45 -0.90
C TYR A 71 11.32 -17.66 0.08
N PHE A 72 11.03 -16.37 0.30
CA PHE A 72 11.68 -15.55 1.32
C PHE A 72 10.82 -15.36 2.57
N ILE A 73 9.59 -15.86 2.57
CA ILE A 73 8.61 -15.62 3.62
C ILE A 73 8.26 -16.94 4.33
N ASP A 74 8.29 -16.90 5.66
CA ASP A 74 7.76 -17.99 6.48
C ASP A 74 6.23 -18.08 6.32
N PRO A 75 5.64 -19.26 6.07
CA PRO A 75 4.19 -19.42 6.07
C PRO A 75 3.49 -18.82 7.31
N GLU A 76 4.09 -18.91 8.50
CA GLU A 76 3.54 -18.32 9.73
C GLU A 76 3.44 -16.79 9.64
N ALA A 77 4.35 -16.15 8.89
CA ALA A 77 4.30 -14.73 8.66
C ALA A 77 3.12 -14.34 7.75
N ILE A 78 2.76 -15.17 6.76
CA ILE A 78 1.57 -14.93 5.92
C ILE A 78 0.30 -15.04 6.77
N GLU A 79 0.20 -16.10 7.58
CA GLU A 79 -0.92 -16.30 8.49
C GLU A 79 -1.08 -15.15 9.49
N LEU A 80 0.03 -14.62 10.01
CA LEU A 80 0.02 -13.45 10.87
C LEU A 80 -0.58 -12.23 10.15
N MET A 81 -0.12 -11.93 8.93
CA MET A 81 -0.64 -10.80 8.14
C MET A 81 -2.14 -10.94 7.88
N ASP A 82 -2.59 -12.14 7.52
CA ASP A 82 -4.01 -12.44 7.30
C ASP A 82 -4.83 -12.28 8.59
N SER A 83 -4.31 -12.73 9.74
CA SER A 83 -4.99 -12.60 11.05
C SER A 83 -5.13 -11.14 11.52
N LEU A 84 -4.22 -10.26 11.08
CA LEU A 84 -4.28 -8.81 11.29
C LEU A 84 -5.12 -8.10 10.21
N TYR A 85 -5.70 -8.87 9.27
CA TYR A 85 -6.44 -8.40 8.10
C TYR A 85 -5.62 -7.50 7.18
N PHE A 86 -4.29 -7.59 7.20
CA PHE A 86 -3.42 -6.83 6.30
C PHE A 86 -3.43 -7.41 4.89
N ASP A 87 -3.20 -6.56 3.89
CA ASP A 87 -3.16 -7.01 2.51
C ASP A 87 -1.75 -7.47 2.14
N VAL A 88 -1.59 -8.67 1.60
CA VAL A 88 -0.30 -9.15 1.11
C VAL A 88 -0.41 -9.70 -0.31
N TYR A 89 0.26 -9.04 -1.24
CA TYR A 89 0.20 -9.38 -2.66
C TYR A 89 1.53 -9.94 -3.15
N ARG A 90 1.50 -11.17 -3.67
CA ARG A 90 2.66 -11.81 -4.31
C ARG A 90 3.07 -11.05 -5.57
N LEU A 91 4.37 -11.03 -5.85
CA LEU A 91 4.91 -10.44 -7.09
C LEU A 91 4.16 -10.89 -8.35
N GLY A 92 3.97 -12.21 -8.50
CA GLY A 92 3.30 -12.77 -9.68
C GLY A 92 1.87 -12.24 -9.86
N LYS A 93 1.13 -12.06 -8.75
CA LYS A 93 -0.26 -11.60 -8.78
C LYS A 93 -0.37 -10.15 -9.23
N ILE A 94 0.53 -9.29 -8.77
CA ILE A 94 0.55 -7.87 -9.16
C ILE A 94 1.08 -7.70 -10.59
N ARG A 95 2.00 -8.56 -11.03
CA ARG A 95 2.50 -8.53 -12.41
C ARG A 95 1.46 -8.96 -13.44
N GLU A 96 0.55 -9.87 -13.11
CA GLU A 96 -0.56 -10.25 -13.99
C GLU A 96 -1.39 -9.04 -14.42
N ASP A 97 -1.62 -8.12 -13.49
CA ASP A 97 -2.28 -6.84 -13.75
C ASP A 97 -1.77 -5.75 -12.80
N LEU A 98 -0.84 -4.93 -13.30
CA LEU A 98 -0.26 -3.83 -12.52
C LEU A 98 -1.29 -2.77 -12.14
N SER A 99 -2.43 -2.67 -12.83
CA SER A 99 -3.46 -1.70 -12.49
C SER A 99 -4.07 -1.96 -11.12
N GLU A 100 -4.00 -3.20 -10.62
CA GLU A 100 -4.44 -3.55 -9.27
C GLU A 100 -3.56 -2.94 -8.17
N ALA A 101 -2.35 -2.45 -8.49
CA ALA A 101 -1.55 -1.67 -7.56
C ALA A 101 -2.10 -0.24 -7.34
N GLU A 102 -2.89 0.30 -8.28
CA GLU A 102 -3.45 1.66 -8.16
C GLU A 102 -4.32 1.86 -6.92
N PRO A 103 -5.36 1.03 -6.66
CA PRO A 103 -6.20 1.21 -5.48
C PRO A 103 -5.41 1.03 -4.17
N LEU A 104 -4.41 0.13 -4.15
CA LEU A 104 -3.53 -0.07 -2.99
C LEU A 104 -2.73 1.21 -2.69
N MET A 105 -2.08 1.76 -3.72
CA MET A 105 -1.31 3.00 -3.61
C MET A 105 -2.19 4.21 -3.28
N ARG A 106 -3.40 4.25 -3.82
CA ARG A 106 -4.39 5.30 -3.53
C ARG A 106 -4.88 5.26 -2.09
N ASN A 107 -4.87 4.09 -1.46
CA ASN A 107 -5.29 3.95 -0.06
C ASN A 107 -4.20 4.33 0.95
N ALA A 108 -2.95 4.48 0.52
CA ALA A 108 -1.80 4.76 1.37
C ALA A 108 -1.75 6.22 1.85
N ASP A 109 -1.38 6.42 3.12
CA ASP A 109 -0.91 7.71 3.63
C ASP A 109 0.63 7.79 3.57
N MET A 110 1.29 6.64 3.77
CA MET A 110 2.74 6.44 3.73
C MET A 110 3.11 5.26 2.81
N VAL A 111 4.09 5.46 1.91
CA VAL A 111 4.65 4.40 1.06
C VAL A 111 6.13 4.20 1.38
N THR A 112 6.55 2.94 1.45
CA THR A 112 7.95 2.52 1.53
C THR A 112 8.28 1.66 0.31
N VAL A 113 9.41 1.94 -0.34
CA VAL A 113 9.89 1.18 -1.49
C VAL A 113 11.26 0.62 -1.15
N ASP A 114 11.34 -0.70 -1.01
CA ASP A 114 12.61 -1.41 -0.96
C ASP A 114 13.08 -1.71 -2.39
N VAL A 115 14.31 -1.33 -2.71
CA VAL A 115 14.95 -1.70 -3.98
C VAL A 115 15.12 -3.22 -4.11
N SER A 116 15.15 -3.99 -3.01
CA SER A 116 15.18 -5.46 -3.02
C SER A 116 13.98 -6.09 -3.75
N SER A 117 12.88 -5.35 -3.88
CA SER A 117 11.71 -5.76 -4.66
C SER A 117 11.95 -5.79 -6.18
N VAL A 118 13.01 -5.13 -6.65
CA VAL A 118 13.38 -5.02 -8.07
C VAL A 118 14.42 -6.09 -8.40
N ARG A 119 14.31 -6.68 -9.59
CA ARG A 119 15.27 -7.71 -10.04
C ARG A 119 16.68 -7.14 -10.18
N HIS A 120 17.67 -7.96 -9.86
CA HIS A 120 19.09 -7.59 -9.89
C HIS A 120 19.56 -6.98 -11.21
N SER A 121 19.04 -7.47 -12.36
CA SER A 121 19.44 -6.94 -13.67
C SER A 121 19.10 -5.47 -13.86
N ASP A 122 18.11 -4.96 -13.13
CA ASP A 122 17.64 -3.58 -13.23
C ASP A 122 18.11 -2.74 -12.04
N ALA A 123 18.32 -3.37 -10.87
CA ALA A 123 18.78 -2.72 -9.65
C ALA A 123 19.89 -3.51 -8.90
N PRO A 124 21.16 -3.50 -9.37
CA PRO A 124 22.25 -4.23 -8.72
C PRO A 124 22.78 -3.60 -7.41
N GLY A 125 22.49 -2.32 -7.17
CA GLY A 125 22.92 -1.52 -6.02
C GLY A 125 22.17 -1.81 -4.72
N ASN A 126 22.10 -3.07 -4.31
CA ASN A 126 21.52 -3.52 -3.05
C ASN A 126 22.27 -4.77 -2.55
N LYS A 127 22.27 -5.05 -1.24
CA LYS A 127 22.96 -6.23 -0.69
C LYS A 127 22.14 -7.52 -0.79
N GLY A 128 20.81 -7.42 -0.68
CA GLY A 128 19.85 -8.52 -0.73
C GLY A 128 19.25 -8.73 -2.13
N VAL A 129 20.03 -8.50 -3.19
CA VAL A 129 19.56 -8.60 -4.57
C VAL A 129 19.11 -10.02 -4.92
N SER A 130 17.99 -10.12 -5.65
CA SER A 130 17.45 -11.37 -6.18
C SER A 130 17.44 -11.34 -7.71
N PRO A 131 17.67 -12.47 -8.41
CA PRO A 131 17.52 -12.51 -9.87
C PRO A 131 16.09 -12.19 -10.32
N ASN A 132 15.10 -12.38 -9.44
CA ASN A 132 13.69 -12.13 -9.72
C ASN A 132 13.16 -11.01 -8.83
N GLY A 133 12.32 -10.16 -9.40
CA GLY A 133 11.73 -8.98 -8.76
C GLY A 133 10.93 -8.24 -9.82
N PHE A 134 10.35 -7.09 -9.48
CA PHE A 134 9.78 -6.17 -10.45
C PHE A 134 10.82 -5.79 -11.51
N TYR A 135 10.36 -5.62 -12.76
CA TYR A 135 11.13 -4.90 -13.76
C TYR A 135 11.17 -3.41 -13.41
N GLY A 136 12.21 -2.69 -13.85
CA GLY A 136 12.36 -1.26 -13.57
C GLY A 136 11.15 -0.41 -13.99
N GLU A 137 10.54 -0.72 -15.13
CA GLU A 137 9.33 -0.06 -15.62
C GLU A 137 8.09 -0.36 -14.77
N GLU A 138 7.97 -1.57 -14.22
CA GLU A 138 6.83 -1.96 -13.38
C GLU A 138 6.85 -1.19 -12.07
N VAL A 139 8.00 -1.11 -11.40
CA VAL A 139 8.13 -0.36 -10.15
C VAL A 139 7.94 1.15 -10.38
N CYS A 140 8.40 1.69 -11.53
CA CYS A 140 8.12 3.07 -11.91
C CYS A 140 6.61 3.32 -12.09
N GLN A 141 5.87 2.40 -12.70
CA GLN A 141 4.42 2.50 -12.85
C GLN A 141 3.71 2.43 -11.49
N ILE A 142 4.12 1.52 -10.61
CA ILE A 142 3.60 1.40 -9.24
C ILE A 142 3.82 2.72 -8.47
N VAL A 143 5.03 3.28 -8.54
CA VAL A 143 5.37 4.56 -7.88
C VAL A 143 4.61 5.73 -8.50
N ARG A 144 4.33 5.70 -9.80
CA ARG A 144 3.45 6.68 -10.45
C ARG A 144 2.03 6.66 -9.86
N TYR A 145 1.47 5.48 -9.58
CA TYR A 145 0.17 5.39 -8.90
C TYR A 145 0.20 5.99 -7.50
N ALA A 146 1.29 5.81 -6.75
CA ALA A 146 1.49 6.51 -5.47
C ALA A 146 1.48 8.04 -5.66
N GLY A 147 2.09 8.54 -6.74
CA GLY A 147 2.04 9.95 -7.13
C GLY A 147 0.61 10.46 -7.34
N LEU A 148 -0.24 9.69 -8.02
CA LEU A 148 -1.64 10.03 -8.34
C LEU A 148 -2.59 9.99 -7.12
N SER A 149 -2.15 9.48 -5.98
CA SER A 149 -2.96 9.37 -4.76
C SER A 149 -3.14 10.71 -4.08
N ASP A 150 -4.38 11.19 -3.95
CA ASP A 150 -4.67 12.42 -3.19
C ASP A 150 -4.47 12.25 -1.67
N LYS A 151 -4.45 11.01 -1.17
CA LYS A 151 -4.30 10.65 0.25
C LYS A 151 -2.83 10.58 0.68
N LEU A 152 -1.93 10.24 -0.23
CA LEU A 152 -0.52 10.02 0.11
C LEU A 152 0.18 11.33 0.49
N THR A 153 0.83 11.30 1.65
CA THR A 153 1.57 12.44 2.22
C THR A 153 3.08 12.18 2.33
N SER A 154 3.52 10.92 2.34
CA SER A 154 4.94 10.56 2.36
C SER A 154 5.27 9.34 1.51
N ILE A 155 6.43 9.35 0.86
CA ILE A 155 7.04 8.21 0.19
C ILE A 155 8.53 8.14 0.53
N GLY A 156 9.05 6.94 0.78
CA GLY A 156 10.47 6.70 1.01
C GLY A 156 11.04 5.60 0.11
N PHE A 157 12.30 5.77 -0.29
CA PHE A 157 13.07 4.81 -1.08
C PHE A 157 14.26 4.32 -0.25
N TYR A 158 14.38 3.01 -0.06
CA TYR A 158 15.30 2.39 0.90
C TYR A 158 16.20 1.35 0.25
N GLU A 159 17.21 0.93 1.00
CA GLU A 159 18.15 -0.16 0.72
C GLU A 159 18.97 0.00 -0.56
N THR A 160 19.03 1.22 -1.11
CA THR A 160 20.02 1.57 -2.13
C THR A 160 21.40 1.63 -1.50
N ASN A 161 22.35 0.89 -2.06
CA ASN A 161 23.71 0.82 -1.59
C ASN A 161 24.70 1.16 -2.71
N PRO A 162 25.25 2.39 -2.73
CA PRO A 162 26.19 2.84 -3.76
C PRO A 162 27.44 1.96 -3.91
N LYS A 163 27.82 1.21 -2.87
CA LYS A 163 28.97 0.28 -2.94
C LYS A 163 28.73 -0.87 -3.91
N TYR A 164 27.49 -1.29 -4.08
CA TYR A 164 27.09 -2.38 -4.97
C TYR A 164 26.52 -1.88 -6.31
N ASP A 165 26.34 -0.56 -6.45
CA ASP A 165 25.65 0.03 -7.59
C ASP A 165 26.56 0.17 -8.82
N GLN A 166 26.43 -0.79 -9.74
CA GLN A 166 27.23 -0.83 -10.95
C GLN A 166 26.76 0.26 -11.92
N ASN A 167 27.68 1.14 -12.32
CA ASN A 167 27.39 2.29 -13.22
C ASN A 167 26.28 3.22 -12.71
N GLY A 168 26.00 3.22 -11.40
CA GLY A 168 24.91 4.01 -10.82
C GLY A 168 23.52 3.56 -11.26
N GLN A 169 23.37 2.34 -11.79
CA GLN A 169 22.14 1.87 -12.42
C GLN A 169 20.93 1.89 -11.47
N THR A 170 21.10 1.38 -10.24
CA THR A 170 20.04 1.45 -9.22
C THR A 170 19.71 2.89 -8.87
N SER A 171 20.72 3.73 -8.67
CA SER A 171 20.51 5.15 -8.37
C SER A 171 19.73 5.86 -9.49
N HIS A 172 20.00 5.54 -10.75
CA HIS A 172 19.23 6.05 -11.89
C HIS A 172 17.80 5.55 -11.90
N LEU A 173 17.56 4.27 -11.59
CA LEU A 173 16.20 3.73 -11.49
C LEU A 173 15.43 4.42 -10.35
N VAL A 174 16.03 4.62 -9.17
CA VAL A 174 15.41 5.36 -8.07
C VAL A 174 15.09 6.80 -8.48
N ALA A 175 15.98 7.47 -9.21
CA ALA A 175 15.71 8.79 -9.75
C ALA A 175 14.51 8.80 -10.73
N GLN A 176 14.38 7.77 -11.58
CA GLN A 176 13.21 7.61 -12.46
C GLN A 176 11.93 7.38 -11.68
N MET A 177 11.95 6.52 -10.64
CA MET A 177 10.81 6.33 -9.75
C MET A 177 10.37 7.65 -9.12
N ILE A 178 11.31 8.45 -8.60
CA ILE A 178 11.03 9.78 -8.04
C ILE A 178 10.44 10.72 -9.10
N TRP A 179 10.96 10.69 -10.32
CA TRP A 179 10.43 11.50 -11.41
C TRP A 179 8.98 11.14 -11.74
N TYR A 180 8.66 9.84 -11.87
CA TYR A 180 7.29 9.37 -12.10
C TYR A 180 6.36 9.64 -10.92
N PHE A 181 6.87 9.59 -9.69
CA PHE A 181 6.12 10.04 -8.51
C PHE A 181 5.72 11.51 -8.64
N ILE A 182 6.69 12.38 -8.98
CA ILE A 182 6.47 13.82 -9.14
C ILE A 182 5.48 14.11 -10.28
N GLU A 183 5.62 13.43 -11.43
CA GLU A 183 4.65 13.56 -12.53
C GLU A 183 3.25 13.15 -12.07
N GLY A 184 3.11 11.99 -11.41
CA GLY A 184 1.85 11.53 -10.84
C GLY A 184 1.27 12.53 -9.84
N PHE A 185 2.11 13.14 -9.00
CA PHE A 185 1.71 14.16 -8.02
C PHE A 185 1.07 15.38 -8.70
N TYR A 186 1.69 15.90 -9.77
CA TYR A 186 1.11 17.01 -10.54
C TYR A 186 -0.13 16.61 -11.34
N SER A 187 -0.33 15.31 -11.58
CA SER A 187 -1.48 14.73 -12.27
C SER A 187 -2.66 14.36 -11.34
N ARG A 188 -2.55 14.61 -10.03
CA ARG A 188 -3.59 14.34 -9.02
C ARG A 188 -4.93 14.97 -9.38
N LYS A 189 -6.02 14.21 -9.23
CA LYS A 189 -7.36 14.61 -9.67
C LYS A 189 -8.19 15.25 -8.57
N GLN A 190 -7.82 15.10 -7.30
CA GLN A 190 -8.56 15.64 -6.15
C GLN A 190 -10.04 15.24 -6.18
N ASP A 191 -10.32 13.98 -6.47
CA ASP A 191 -11.67 13.44 -6.62
C ASP A 191 -11.95 12.33 -5.60
N HIS A 192 -11.38 12.45 -4.40
CA HIS A 192 -11.80 11.62 -3.30
C HIS A 192 -13.22 12.03 -2.86
N PRO A 193 -14.15 11.07 -2.66
CA PRO A 193 -15.55 11.35 -2.34
C PRO A 193 -15.75 11.87 -0.90
N TYR A 194 -15.42 13.14 -0.65
CA TYR A 194 -15.65 13.77 0.67
C TYR A 194 -16.69 14.90 0.68
N LYS A 195 -17.15 15.40 -0.48
CA LYS A 195 -17.83 16.73 -0.52
C LYS A 195 -18.96 16.92 -1.52
N ASP A 196 -18.94 16.21 -2.65
CA ASP A 196 -19.81 16.54 -3.79
C ASP A 196 -20.49 15.30 -4.35
N GLN A 197 -21.79 15.13 -4.07
CA GLN A 197 -22.56 13.98 -4.57
C GLN A 197 -22.75 14.01 -6.09
N GLU A 198 -22.65 15.17 -6.75
CA GLU A 198 -22.80 15.28 -8.20
C GLU A 198 -21.56 14.82 -8.96
N ALA A 199 -20.38 14.83 -8.31
CA ALA A 199 -19.12 14.39 -8.90
C ALA A 199 -18.99 12.86 -9.07
N TYR A 200 -19.89 12.08 -8.47
CA TYR A 200 -19.82 10.62 -8.46
C TYR A 200 -21.09 9.95 -8.98
N ILE A 201 -20.94 8.71 -9.42
CA ILE A 201 -22.06 7.79 -9.68
C ILE A 201 -22.06 6.78 -8.54
N LYS A 202 -23.20 6.64 -7.87
CA LYS A 202 -23.40 5.68 -6.79
C LYS A 202 -24.01 4.39 -7.33
N TYR A 203 -23.38 3.26 -7.04
CA TYR A 203 -23.92 1.92 -7.29
C TYR A 203 -24.15 1.22 -5.96
N THR A 204 -25.29 0.53 -5.83
CA THR A 204 -25.61 -0.23 -4.62
C THR A 204 -25.78 -1.69 -5.02
N VAL A 205 -24.96 -2.56 -4.44
CA VAL A 205 -24.99 -4.00 -4.70
C VAL A 205 -25.48 -4.71 -3.44
N SER A 206 -26.52 -5.53 -3.59
CA SER A 206 -27.03 -6.38 -2.51
C SER A 206 -26.52 -7.81 -2.74
N ILE A 207 -25.89 -8.40 -1.72
CA ILE A 207 -25.35 -9.76 -1.78
C ILE A 207 -26.32 -10.68 -1.05
N LYS A 208 -26.70 -11.81 -1.67
CA LYS A 208 -27.80 -12.68 -1.23
C LYS A 208 -27.70 -13.16 0.23
N ASP A 209 -26.49 -13.33 0.75
CA ASP A 209 -26.24 -13.84 2.10
C ASP A 209 -25.52 -12.85 3.03
N HIS A 210 -25.43 -11.57 2.62
CA HIS A 210 -24.82 -10.51 3.43
C HIS A 210 -25.86 -9.47 3.83
N LYS A 211 -25.93 -9.13 5.12
CA LYS A 211 -26.92 -8.16 5.63
C LYS A 211 -26.69 -6.75 5.11
N ASP A 212 -25.42 -6.37 4.95
CA ASP A 212 -25.05 -5.04 4.49
C ASP A 212 -24.94 -5.01 2.97
N GLN A 213 -25.49 -3.96 2.37
CA GLN A 213 -25.28 -3.63 0.96
C GLN A 213 -23.89 -3.02 0.78
N ILE A 214 -23.22 -3.36 -0.31
CA ILE A 214 -21.97 -2.69 -0.69
C ILE A 214 -22.31 -1.50 -1.57
N ILE A 215 -21.88 -0.32 -1.13
CA ILE A 215 -22.04 0.92 -1.87
C ILE A 215 -20.72 1.22 -2.58
N PHE A 216 -20.78 1.44 -3.88
CA PHE A 216 -19.66 1.87 -4.70
C PHE A 216 -19.87 3.32 -5.16
N TYR A 217 -18.78 4.09 -5.15
CA TYR A 217 -18.72 5.42 -5.75
C TYR A 217 -17.73 5.40 -6.90
N LYS A 218 -18.19 5.78 -8.10
CA LYS A 218 -17.34 5.98 -9.28
C LYS A 218 -17.17 7.47 -9.55
N SER A 219 -15.94 7.95 -9.62
CA SER A 219 -15.64 9.33 -10.03
C SER A 219 -16.00 9.55 -11.50
N LYS A 220 -16.79 10.59 -11.79
CA LYS A 220 -17.07 11.03 -13.17
C LYS A 220 -15.85 11.69 -13.81
N LYS A 221 -14.84 12.07 -13.02
CA LYS A 221 -13.65 12.81 -13.46
C LYS A 221 -12.50 11.89 -13.87
N SER A 222 -12.31 10.78 -13.15
CA SER A 222 -11.16 9.88 -13.33
C SER A 222 -11.52 8.43 -13.59
N ASP A 223 -12.82 8.09 -13.54
CA ASP A 223 -13.31 6.71 -13.57
C ASP A 223 -12.79 5.81 -12.42
N ARG A 224 -12.11 6.38 -11.41
CA ARG A 224 -11.67 5.67 -10.20
C ARG A 224 -12.85 5.29 -9.30
N TRP A 225 -12.70 4.21 -8.55
CA TRP A 225 -13.75 3.63 -7.72
C TRP A 225 -13.36 3.60 -6.23
N TRP A 226 -14.39 3.67 -5.38
CA TRP A 226 -14.31 3.48 -3.94
C TRP A 226 -15.49 2.63 -3.47
N MET A 227 -15.29 1.87 -2.39
CA MET A 227 -16.33 1.17 -1.66
C MET A 227 -16.56 1.83 -0.31
N ASP A 228 -17.82 1.99 0.08
CA ASP A 228 -18.23 2.43 1.42
C ASP A 228 -18.27 1.22 2.35
N VAL A 229 -17.55 1.33 3.47
CA VAL A 229 -17.52 0.31 4.52
C VAL A 229 -18.21 0.89 5.76
N PRO A 230 -19.25 0.22 6.29
CA PRO A 230 -19.89 0.63 7.54
C PRO A 230 -18.87 0.76 8.68
N VAL A 231 -19.00 1.82 9.48
CA VAL A 231 -18.17 2.04 10.68
C VAL A 231 -19.06 2.03 11.92
N LYS A 232 -18.67 1.29 12.96
CA LYS A 232 -19.38 1.36 14.25
C LYS A 232 -19.42 2.80 14.76
N THR A 233 -20.58 3.22 15.26
CA THR A 233 -20.88 4.61 15.65
C THR A 233 -19.85 5.22 16.61
N ASN A 234 -19.26 4.42 17.51
CA ASN A 234 -18.28 4.89 18.48
C ASN A 234 -16.90 5.22 17.87
N PHE A 235 -16.60 4.73 16.65
CA PHE A 235 -15.30 4.92 16.00
C PHE A 235 -15.36 5.82 14.76
N ARG A 236 -16.53 6.38 14.44
CA ARG A 236 -16.74 7.14 13.19
C ARG A 236 -15.85 8.37 13.07
N SER A 237 -15.62 9.10 14.16
CA SER A 237 -14.72 10.26 14.18
C SER A 237 -13.23 9.88 14.07
N ILE A 238 -12.88 8.66 14.47
CA ILE A 238 -11.50 8.16 14.46
C ILE A 238 -11.14 7.60 13.08
N TYR A 239 -12.07 6.89 12.43
CA TYR A 239 -11.86 6.22 11.14
C TYR A 239 -12.54 6.90 9.96
N GLU A 240 -12.89 8.18 10.07
CA GLU A 240 -13.51 8.96 8.99
C GLU A 240 -12.70 8.90 7.68
N ARG A 241 -11.37 8.78 7.77
CA ARG A 241 -10.48 8.68 6.60
C ARG A 241 -10.32 7.26 6.02
N HIS A 242 -10.96 6.26 6.61
CA HIS A 242 -10.72 4.84 6.31
C HIS A 242 -11.98 4.08 5.85
N HIS A 243 -13.18 4.63 6.03
CA HIS A 243 -14.43 4.01 5.61
C HIS A 243 -14.62 3.93 4.08
N LEU A 244 -13.99 4.84 3.33
CA LEU A 244 -14.02 4.86 1.86
C LEU A 244 -12.75 4.19 1.33
N VAL A 245 -12.89 2.93 0.94
CA VAL A 245 -11.78 2.08 0.50
C VAL A 245 -11.64 2.17 -1.02
N PRO A 246 -10.52 2.66 -1.56
CA PRO A 246 -10.24 2.60 -2.99
C PRO A 246 -10.34 1.17 -3.53
N CYS A 247 -11.00 1.00 -4.67
CA CYS A 247 -11.19 -0.29 -5.30
C CYS A 247 -11.02 -0.20 -6.82
N SER A 248 -10.92 -1.35 -7.48
CA SER A 248 -10.96 -1.44 -8.94
C SER A 248 -12.37 -1.71 -9.44
N TYR A 249 -12.54 -1.71 -10.77
CA TYR A 249 -13.80 -2.15 -11.37
C TYR A 249 -14.01 -3.67 -11.20
N SER A 250 -12.92 -4.44 -11.09
CA SER A 250 -13.01 -5.89 -10.84
C SER A 250 -13.69 -6.18 -9.50
N ASP A 251 -13.39 -5.38 -8.46
CA ASP A 251 -14.06 -5.48 -7.16
C ASP A 251 -15.58 -5.29 -7.29
N TYR A 252 -16.03 -4.36 -8.14
CA TYR A 252 -17.46 -4.19 -8.43
C TYR A 252 -18.06 -5.41 -9.16
N GLU A 253 -17.35 -5.98 -10.14
CA GLU A 253 -17.80 -7.18 -10.85
C GLU A 253 -17.90 -8.42 -9.95
N VAL A 254 -17.01 -8.55 -8.96
CA VAL A 254 -17.07 -9.59 -7.92
C VAL A 254 -18.35 -9.42 -7.10
N ALA A 255 -18.64 -8.20 -6.63
CA ALA A 255 -19.88 -7.90 -5.92
C ALA A 255 -21.13 -8.22 -6.74
N CYS A 256 -21.15 -7.89 -8.04
CA CYS A 256 -22.26 -8.22 -8.93
C CYS A 256 -22.46 -9.73 -9.16
N LYS A 257 -21.48 -10.57 -8.82
CA LYS A 257 -21.56 -12.03 -8.88
C LYS A 257 -21.95 -12.66 -7.54
N ASP A 258 -22.56 -11.88 -6.64
CA ASP A 258 -22.97 -12.28 -5.30
C ASP A 258 -21.79 -12.67 -4.37
N ASP A 259 -20.59 -12.11 -4.60
CA ASP A 259 -19.40 -12.38 -3.79
C ASP A 259 -18.82 -11.09 -3.17
N ILE A 260 -18.20 -11.17 -2.00
CA ILE A 260 -17.69 -9.98 -1.29
C ILE A 260 -16.25 -9.71 -1.70
N PRO A 261 -15.89 -8.51 -2.20
CA PRO A 261 -14.50 -8.19 -2.49
C PRO A 261 -13.61 -8.25 -1.24
N ASP A 262 -12.48 -8.93 -1.32
CA ASP A 262 -11.55 -9.14 -0.19
C ASP A 262 -11.16 -7.82 0.51
N ARG A 263 -10.86 -6.77 -0.28
CA ARG A 263 -10.50 -5.44 0.24
C ARG A 263 -11.61 -4.84 1.10
N TRP A 264 -12.87 -5.06 0.71
CA TRP A 264 -14.02 -4.60 1.49
C TRP A 264 -14.12 -5.39 2.79
N TRP A 265 -14.01 -6.71 2.71
CA TRP A 265 -14.12 -7.60 3.86
C TRP A 265 -13.04 -7.32 4.91
N GLN A 266 -11.78 -7.17 4.50
CA GLN A 266 -10.67 -6.85 5.40
C GLN A 266 -10.85 -5.49 6.09
N ALA A 267 -11.30 -4.47 5.35
CA ALA A 267 -11.62 -3.18 5.93
C ALA A 267 -12.81 -3.26 6.91
N TYR A 268 -13.84 -4.04 6.58
CA TYR A 268 -15.00 -4.28 7.44
C TYR A 268 -14.59 -4.91 8.76
N GLN A 269 -13.77 -5.96 8.75
CA GLN A 269 -13.27 -6.62 9.97
C GLN A 269 -12.53 -5.66 10.91
N LYS A 270 -11.80 -4.68 10.36
CA LYS A 270 -11.09 -3.67 11.15
C LYS A 270 -11.99 -2.57 11.71
N LEU A 271 -13.08 -2.24 11.01
CA LEU A 271 -13.98 -1.12 11.35
C LEU A 271 -15.16 -1.54 12.25
N MET A 272 -15.34 -2.85 12.41
CA MET A 272 -16.36 -3.46 13.24
C MET A 272 -15.82 -3.81 14.62
#